data_AF-A0A842TLZ2-F1
#
_entry.id   AF-A0A842TLZ2-F1
#
_cell.length_a   1.000
_cell.length_b   1.000
_cell.length_c   1.000
_cell.angle_alpha   90.00
_cell.angle_beta   90.00
_cell.angle_gamma   90.00
#
_symmetry.space_group_name_H-M   'P 1'
#
loop_
_entity.id
_entity.type
_entity.pdbx_description
1 polymer ?
#
loop_
_entity_poly.entity_id
_entity_poly.type
_entity_poly.pdbx_seq_one_letter_code
_entity_poly.pdbx_strand_id
1 'polypeptide(L)'
;MSKPVTRVMAFGTFDILHLGHVKLLRNAKKLANGANAKLIVVIARDENVIKEKNRRPIFPEDQRLEMIKSLKVVDEAYLGNLGNDRLKIIEELKP
;
A
#
# COMPACT_ATOMS: atom_id res chain seq x y z
N MET A 1 -2.79 -27.75 13.91
CA MET A 1 -2.41 -26.34 14.17
C MET A 1 -2.76 -25.53 12.94
N SER A 2 -3.45 -24.39 13.07
CA SER A 2 -3.73 -23.50 11.93
C SER A 2 -2.43 -22.90 11.40
N LYS A 3 -2.27 -22.81 10.08
CA LYS A 3 -1.10 -22.15 9.46
C LYS A 3 -0.98 -20.69 9.96
N PRO A 4 0.24 -20.19 10.22
CA PRO A 4 0.43 -18.79 10.59
C PRO A 4 -0.09 -17.87 9.47
N VAL A 5 -0.67 -16.74 9.86
CA VAL A 5 -1.17 -15.72 8.92
C VAL A 5 0.01 -15.12 8.18
N THR A 6 0.00 -15.18 6.85
CA THR A 6 1.02 -14.55 6.02
C THR A 6 0.69 -13.08 5.87
N ARG A 7 1.64 -12.19 6.12
CA ARG A 7 1.46 -10.78 5.84
C ARG A 7 2.13 -10.49 4.49
N VAL A 8 1.61 -9.51 3.77
CA VAL A 8 2.15 -9.06 2.49
C VAL A 8 1.97 -7.56 2.40
N MET A 9 3.00 -6.88 1.94
CA MET A 9 3.01 -5.43 1.85
C MET A 9 3.16 -4.99 0.39
N ALA A 10 2.37 -4.00 -0.01
CA ALA A 10 2.49 -3.34 -1.30
C ALA A 10 2.72 -1.84 -1.11
N PHE A 11 3.63 -1.27 -1.90
CA PHE A 11 3.94 0.16 -1.89
C PHE A 11 3.49 0.80 -3.19
N GLY A 12 3.04 2.05 -3.14
CA GLY A 12 2.74 2.80 -4.34
C GLY A 12 2.20 4.20 -4.08
N THR A 13 2.18 5.02 -5.13
CA THR A 13 1.47 6.30 -5.08
C THR A 13 -0.05 6.08 -5.12
N PHE A 14 -0.52 5.12 -5.93
CA PHE A 14 -1.94 4.84 -6.11
C PHE A 14 -2.79 6.07 -6.47
N ASP A 15 -2.21 6.97 -7.25
CA ASP A 15 -2.90 8.15 -7.78
C ASP A 15 -3.77 7.77 -8.98
N ILE A 16 -4.94 8.41 -9.13
CA ILE A 16 -6.01 8.03 -10.06
C ILE A 16 -6.30 6.52 -9.98
N LEU A 17 -7.03 6.08 -8.96
CA LEU A 17 -7.30 4.66 -8.77
C LEU A 17 -7.99 4.04 -9.99
N HIS A 18 -7.36 3.04 -10.58
CA HIS A 18 -7.88 2.30 -11.74
C HIS A 18 -7.73 0.79 -11.55
N LEU A 19 -8.33 0.00 -12.46
CA LEU A 19 -8.37 -1.46 -12.37
C LEU A 19 -6.99 -2.12 -12.24
N GLY A 20 -5.95 -1.50 -12.81
CA GLY A 20 -4.56 -1.96 -12.69
C GLY A 20 -4.10 -2.07 -11.24
N HIS A 21 -4.34 -1.05 -10.41
CA HIS A 21 -4.03 -1.08 -8.98
C HIS A 21 -4.84 -2.17 -8.26
N VAL A 22 -6.13 -2.29 -8.56
CA VAL A 22 -6.99 -3.31 -7.94
C VAL A 22 -6.50 -4.72 -8.28
N LYS A 23 -6.09 -4.97 -9.54
CA LYS A 23 -5.52 -6.26 -9.96
C LYS A 23 -4.19 -6.54 -9.27
N LEU A 24 -3.31 -5.55 -9.17
CA LEU A 24 -2.04 -5.67 -8.44
C LEU A 24 -2.26 -6.13 -7.00
N LEU A 25 -3.13 -5.43 -6.26
CA LEU A 25 -3.40 -5.72 -4.85
C LEU A 25 -4.07 -7.09 -4.65
N ARG A 26 -5.03 -7.45 -5.52
CA ARG A 26 -5.65 -8.79 -5.50
C ARG A 26 -4.65 -9.91 -5.76
N ASN A 27 -3.75 -9.72 -6.72
CA ASN A 27 -2.74 -10.71 -7.02
C ASN A 27 -1.69 -10.82 -5.91
N ALA A 28 -1.28 -9.70 -5.31
CA ALA A 28 -0.37 -9.71 -4.15
C ALA A 28 -0.95 -10.54 -2.99
N LYS A 29 -2.21 -10.30 -2.61
CA LYS A 29 -2.88 -11.08 -1.56
C LYS A 29 -3.04 -12.55 -1.95
N LYS A 30 -3.38 -12.84 -3.21
CA LYS A 30 -3.52 -14.22 -3.72
C LYS A 30 -2.21 -15.01 -3.61
N LEU A 31 -1.08 -14.40 -3.96
CA LEU A 31 0.24 -15.02 -3.86
C LEU A 31 0.65 -15.26 -2.40
N ALA A 32 0.16 -14.44 -1.47
CA ALA A 32 0.47 -14.51 -0.04
C ALA A 32 -0.48 -15.43 0.75
N ASN A 33 -0.98 -16.52 0.18
CA ASN A 33 -1.99 -17.43 0.78
C ASN A 33 -3.44 -16.89 0.82
N GLY A 34 -3.76 -15.90 0.00
CA GLY A 34 -5.15 -15.51 -0.30
C GLY A 34 -5.95 -15.07 0.92
N ALA A 35 -7.00 -15.81 1.27
CA ALA A 35 -7.86 -15.49 2.41
C ALA A 35 -7.15 -15.62 3.77
N ASN A 36 -6.06 -16.38 3.85
CA ASN A 36 -5.23 -16.50 5.06
C ASN A 36 -4.07 -15.49 5.09
N ALA A 37 -4.17 -14.45 4.27
CA ALA A 37 -3.18 -13.39 4.16
C ALA A 37 -3.71 -12.07 4.73
N LYS A 38 -2.81 -11.25 5.28
CA LYS A 38 -3.05 -9.83 5.53
C LYS A 38 -2.32 -8.98 4.49
N LEU A 39 -3.07 -8.24 3.69
CA LEU A 39 -2.55 -7.25 2.75
C LEU A 39 -2.49 -5.87 3.42
N ILE A 40 -1.27 -5.38 3.55
CA ILE A 40 -0.93 -4.04 4.03
C ILE A 40 -0.53 -3.19 2.83
N VAL A 41 -1.13 -2.01 2.68
CA VAL A 41 -0.79 -1.10 1.57
C VAL A 41 -0.21 0.20 2.10
N VAL A 42 0.98 0.56 1.63
CA VAL A 42 1.65 1.80 2.01
C VAL A 42 1.58 2.81 0.87
N ILE A 43 0.99 3.96 1.19
CA ILE A 43 0.74 5.06 0.27
C ILE A 43 1.91 6.03 0.32
N ALA A 44 2.51 6.31 -0.83
CA ALA A 44 3.58 7.27 -0.92
C ALA A 44 3.08 8.68 -0.57
N ARG A 45 3.88 9.39 0.23
CA ARG A 45 3.64 10.79 0.61
C ARG A 45 3.77 11.72 -0.59
N ASP A 46 2.95 12.77 -0.64
CA ASP A 46 2.96 13.75 -1.72
C ASP A 46 4.35 14.38 -1.91
N GLU A 47 5.00 14.75 -0.81
CA GLU A 47 6.36 15.31 -0.81
C GLU A 47 7.37 14.36 -1.48
N ASN A 48 7.34 13.07 -1.12
CA ASN A 48 8.24 12.08 -1.70
C ASN A 48 7.96 11.88 -3.19
N VAL A 49 6.69 11.92 -3.61
CA VAL A 49 6.34 11.76 -5.03
C VAL A 49 6.80 12.97 -5.84
N ILE A 50 6.64 14.18 -5.33
CA ILE A 50 7.14 15.40 -5.96
C ILE A 50 8.66 15.32 -6.10
N LYS A 51 9.37 14.96 -5.04
CA LYS A 51 10.83 14.84 -5.04
C LYS A 51 11.35 13.82 -6.06
N GLU A 52 10.69 12.67 -6.17
CA GLU A 52 11.18 11.56 -7.01
C GLU A 52 10.71 11.61 -8.46
N LYS A 53 9.48 12.07 -8.68
CA LYS A 53 8.82 12.02 -9.99
C LYS A 53 8.69 13.40 -10.64
N ASN A 54 9.16 14.44 -9.95
CA ASN A 54 9.08 15.85 -10.35
C ASN A 54 7.65 16.28 -10.77
N ARG A 55 6.64 15.67 -10.13
CA ARG A 55 5.23 15.95 -10.39
C ARG A 55 4.40 15.67 -9.14
N ARG A 56 3.37 16.50 -8.94
CA ARG A 56 2.40 16.28 -7.87
C ARG A 56 1.38 15.21 -8.28
N PRO A 57 0.95 14.33 -7.35
CA PRO A 57 -0.25 13.52 -7.55
C PRO A 57 -1.48 14.41 -7.84
N ILE A 58 -2.44 13.88 -8.59
CA ILE A 58 -3.73 14.53 -8.84
C ILE A 58 -4.56 14.57 -7.55
N PHE A 59 -4.61 13.44 -6.82
CA PHE A 59 -5.28 13.38 -5.53
C PHE A 59 -4.30 13.53 -4.37
N PRO A 60 -4.62 14.35 -3.35
CA PRO A 60 -3.83 14.44 -2.12
C PRO A 60 -3.67 13.09 -1.42
N GLU A 61 -2.60 12.96 -0.62
CA GLU A 61 -2.23 11.67 0.01
C GLU A 61 -3.29 11.07 0.95
N ASP A 62 -4.06 11.89 1.63
CA ASP A 62 -5.19 11.48 2.49
C ASP A 62 -6.34 10.89 1.66
N GLN A 63 -6.67 11.49 0.52
CA GLN A 63 -7.69 10.96 -0.38
C GLN A 63 -7.26 9.64 -0.98
N ARG A 64 -6.00 9.54 -1.43
CA ARG A 64 -5.43 8.28 -1.96
C ARG A 64 -5.43 7.19 -0.90
N LEU A 65 -5.14 7.53 0.35
CA LEU A 65 -5.22 6.60 1.48
C LEU A 65 -6.64 6.08 1.68
N GLU A 66 -7.63 6.96 1.79
CA GLU A 66 -9.02 6.57 2.02
C GLU A 66 -9.57 5.72 0.86
N MET A 67 -9.26 6.08 -0.39
CA MET A 67 -9.64 5.29 -1.57
C MET A 67 -9.05 3.88 -1.57
N ILE A 68 -7.80 3.72 -1.12
CA ILE A 68 -7.16 2.40 -1.03
C ILE A 68 -7.72 1.61 0.14
N LYS A 69 -7.92 2.25 1.29
CA LYS A 69 -8.49 1.64 2.49
C LYS A 69 -9.92 1.14 2.26
N SER A 70 -10.70 1.78 1.38
CA SER A 70 -12.06 1.35 1.05
C SER A 70 -12.11 0.09 0.16
N LEU A 71 -10.98 -0.37 -0.38
CA LEU A 71 -10.94 -1.59 -1.20
C LEU A 71 -11.06 -2.84 -0.33
N LYS A 72 -12.09 -3.65 -0.60
CA LYS A 72 -12.35 -4.93 0.12
C LYS A 72 -11.13 -5.87 0.25
N VAL A 73 -10.17 -5.80 -0.67
CA VAL A 73 -8.99 -6.68 -0.65
C VAL A 73 -7.90 -6.23 0.33
N VAL A 74 -7.92 -4.95 0.72
CA VAL A 74 -6.93 -4.31 1.60
C VAL A 74 -7.38 -4.50 3.05
N ASP A 75 -6.49 -5.01 3.90
CA ASP A 75 -6.79 -5.19 5.33
C ASP A 75 -6.33 -3.98 6.14
N GLU A 76 -5.16 -3.42 5.80
CA GLU A 76 -4.56 -2.27 6.47
C GLU A 76 -3.96 -1.33 5.42
N ALA A 77 -4.07 -0.02 5.63
CA ALA A 77 -3.46 0.99 4.76
C ALA A 77 -2.85 2.12 5.57
N TYR A 78 -1.66 2.58 5.18
CA TYR A 78 -0.89 3.58 5.90
C TYR A 78 -0.25 4.59 4.95
N LEU A 79 -0.06 5.82 5.42
CA LEU A 79 0.89 6.71 4.78
C LEU A 79 2.32 6.22 5.06
N GLY A 80 3.18 6.30 4.04
CA GLY A 80 4.60 5.98 4.20
C GLY A 80 5.38 7.06 4.96
N ASN A 81 6.64 6.76 5.26
CA ASN A 81 7.52 7.71 5.94
C ASN A 81 8.01 8.81 4.98
N LEU A 82 8.22 10.01 5.52
CA LEU A 82 8.86 11.12 4.80
C LEU A 82 10.38 10.93 4.76
N GLY A 83 11.03 11.59 3.80
CA GLY A 83 12.48 11.58 3.69
C GLY A 83 13.05 10.26 3.16
N ASN A 84 14.26 9.91 3.60
CA ASN A 84 15.02 8.78 3.04
C ASN A 84 14.64 7.43 3.69
N ASP A 85 13.98 7.42 4.85
CA ASP A 85 13.69 6.21 5.63
C ASP A 85 12.36 5.55 5.24
N ARG A 86 12.07 5.49 3.94
CA ARG A 86 10.78 5.03 3.39
C ARG A 86 10.51 3.55 3.68
N LEU A 87 11.57 2.76 3.83
CA LEU A 87 11.50 1.32 4.08
C LEU A 87 11.37 0.95 5.56
N LYS A 88 11.58 1.90 6.49
CA LYS A 88 11.49 1.65 7.94
C LYS A 88 10.14 1.07 8.36
N ILE A 89 9.06 1.42 7.65
CA ILE A 89 7.72 0.87 7.89
C ILE A 89 7.65 -0.67 7.73
N ILE A 90 8.57 -1.28 6.98
CA ILE A 90 8.68 -2.74 6.87
C ILE A 90 9.10 -3.33 8.22
N GLU A 91 10.05 -2.71 8.91
CA GLU A 91 10.51 -3.14 10.23
C GLU A 91 9.45 -2.92 11.32
N GLU A 92 8.67 -1.84 11.19
CA GLU A 92 7.59 -1.49 12.11
C GLU A 92 6.41 -2.45 11.99
N LEU A 93 6.00 -2.78 10.76
CA LEU A 93 4.79 -3.57 10.51
C LEU A 93 5.05 -5.07 10.27
N LYS A 94 6.30 -5.47 10.10
CA LYS A 94 6.75 -6.88 9.97
C LYS A 94 5.82 -7.73 9.08
N PRO A 95 5.71 -7.37 7.78
CA PRO A 95 4.94 -8.16 6.83
C PRO A 95 5.60 -9.50 6.51
#